data_AF-A0A388PK78-F1
#
_entry.id   AF-A0A388PK78-F1
#
_cell.length_a   1.000
_cell.length_b   1.000
_cell.length_c   1.000
_cell.angle_alpha   90.00
_cell.angle_beta   90.00
_cell.angle_gamma   90.00
#
_symmetry.space_group_name_H-M   'P 1'
#
loop_
_entity.id
_entity.type
_entity.pdbx_description
1 polymer ?
#
loop_
_entity_poly.entity_id
_entity_poly.type
_entity_poly.pdbx_seq_one_letter_code
_entity_poly.pdbx_strand_id
1 'polypeptide(L)'
;MRRLPLLALTIATLAAAEEEPKWFPLFNGKDLSGWTPKIAKHSLGENYANTFRVEDGMIKVSYDGYPKFEQRFGHLFTNLSYSRYVLRMEYRFAAR
;
A
#
# COMPACT_ATOMS: atom_id res chain seq x y z
N MET A 1 30.59 59.48 30.28
CA MET A 1 30.74 58.07 29.89
C MET A 1 29.42 57.33 30.13
N ARG A 2 28.57 57.18 29.10
CA ARG A 2 27.30 56.44 29.20
C ARG A 2 27.50 55.05 28.60
N ARG A 3 27.35 54.00 29.41
CA ARG A 3 27.42 52.59 28.97
C ARG A 3 26.09 52.25 28.29
N LEU A 4 26.13 51.83 27.02
CA LEU A 4 24.97 51.30 26.30
C LEU A 4 24.74 49.84 26.72
N PRO A 5 23.51 49.39 27.02
CA PRO A 5 23.26 48.00 27.38
C PRO A 5 23.25 47.15 26.10
N LEU A 6 23.97 46.03 26.13
CA LEU A 6 24.01 45.04 25.06
C LEU A 6 22.68 44.28 25.04
N LEU A 7 21.85 44.53 24.03
CA LEU A 7 20.59 43.80 23.82
C LEU A 7 20.92 42.42 23.26
N ALA A 8 20.78 41.37 24.08
CA ALA A 8 20.95 39.99 23.64
C ALA A 8 19.73 39.57 22.81
N LEU A 9 19.92 39.40 21.50
CA LEU A 9 18.92 38.89 20.58
C LEU A 9 18.89 37.35 20.69
N THR A 10 17.95 36.81 21.46
CA THR A 10 17.67 35.37 21.47
C THR A 10 16.98 34.97 20.17
N ILE A 11 17.71 34.33 19.25
CA ILE A 11 17.15 33.65 18.08
C ILE A 11 16.45 32.40 18.59
N ALA A 12 15.12 32.44 18.70
CA ALA A 12 14.33 31.24 18.92
C ALA A 12 14.37 30.40 17.63
N THR A 13 15.06 29.26 17.67
CA THR A 13 14.98 28.27 16.59
C THR A 13 13.58 27.67 16.60
N LEU A 14 12.75 28.06 15.63
CA LEU A 14 11.56 27.32 15.26
C LEU A 14 12.03 25.95 14.75
N ALA A 15 11.94 24.92 15.59
CA ALA A 15 12.00 23.55 15.11
C ALA A 15 10.80 23.36 14.18
N ALA A 16 11.05 23.24 12.88
CA ALA A 16 10.03 22.83 11.94
C ALA A 16 9.61 21.42 12.33
N ALA A 17 8.39 21.27 12.86
CA ALA A 17 7.79 19.96 13.02
C ALA A 17 7.66 19.35 11.61
N GLU A 18 8.39 18.27 11.33
CA GLU A 18 8.16 17.50 10.11
C GLU A 18 6.73 16.97 10.16
N GLU A 19 5.87 17.41 9.23
CA GLU A 19 4.55 16.80 9.08
C GLU A 19 4.74 15.33 8.77
N GLU A 20 4.12 14.45 9.57
CA GLU A 20 4.16 13.03 9.27
C GLU A 20 3.63 12.76 7.86
N PRO A 21 4.26 11.86 7.09
CA PRO A 21 3.80 11.51 5.76
C PRO A 21 2.33 11.11 5.79
N LYS A 22 1.50 11.78 4.99
CA LYS A 22 0.09 11.44 4.86
C LYS A 22 -0.04 10.08 4.16
N TRP A 23 -0.40 9.06 4.93
CA TRP A 23 -0.75 7.74 4.40
C TRP A 23 -2.12 7.78 3.73
N PHE A 24 -2.24 7.13 2.57
CA PHE A 24 -3.52 6.92 1.91
C PHE A 24 -3.75 5.41 1.71
N PRO A 25 -4.97 4.90 1.97
CA PRO A 25 -5.25 3.48 1.83
C PRO A 25 -5.36 3.08 0.35
N LEU A 26 -4.66 2.02 -0.05
CA LEU A 26 -4.82 1.40 -1.37
C LEU A 26 -5.98 0.40 -1.42
N PHE A 27 -6.32 -0.19 -0.28
CA PHE A 27 -7.40 -1.16 -0.15
C PHE A 27 -8.49 -0.61 0.76
N ASN A 28 -9.74 -0.74 0.32
CA ASN A 28 -10.90 -0.18 1.00
C ASN A 28 -11.48 -1.07 2.11
N GLY A 29 -10.93 -2.29 2.29
CA GLY A 29 -11.39 -3.25 3.30
C GLY A 29 -12.68 -4.00 2.93
N LYS A 30 -13.23 -3.80 1.73
CA LYS A 30 -14.58 -4.29 1.37
C LYS A 30 -14.59 -5.10 0.08
N ASP A 31 -13.86 -4.64 -0.94
CA ASP A 31 -13.86 -5.24 -2.26
C ASP A 31 -12.59 -4.88 -3.04
N LEU A 32 -12.49 -5.38 -4.27
CA LEU A 32 -11.35 -5.15 -5.15
C LEU A 32 -11.52 -3.89 -6.02
N SER A 33 -12.38 -2.93 -5.65
CA SER A 33 -12.48 -1.66 -6.38
C SER A 33 -11.13 -0.95 -6.37
N GLY A 34 -10.65 -0.53 -7.54
CA GLY A 34 -9.32 0.04 -7.70
C GLY A 34 -8.21 -0.97 -7.99
N TRP A 35 -8.55 -2.27 -8.09
CA TRP A 35 -7.63 -3.36 -8.37
C TRP A 35 -7.99 -4.11 -9.66
N THR A 36 -6.98 -4.50 -10.43
CA THR A 36 -7.13 -5.29 -11.66
C THR A 36 -6.35 -6.61 -11.56
N PRO A 37 -7.03 -7.76 -11.58
CA PRO A 37 -6.38 -9.06 -11.62
C PRO A 37 -5.70 -9.33 -12.97
N LYS A 38 -4.56 -10.02 -12.90
CA LYS A 38 -3.93 -10.65 -14.07
C LYS A 38 -3.40 -12.02 -13.68
N ILE A 39 -4.10 -13.05 -14.12
CA ILE A 39 -3.59 -14.43 -14.04
C ILE A 39 -2.90 -14.77 -15.37
N ALA A 40 -1.72 -15.39 -15.32
CA ALA A 40 -1.07 -15.88 -16.53
C ALA A 40 -1.97 -16.88 -17.27
N LYS A 41 -2.00 -16.81 -18.60
CA LYS A 41 -2.90 -17.60 -19.49
C LYS A 41 -4.39 -17.24 -19.44
N HIS A 42 -4.77 -16.21 -18.70
CA HIS A 42 -6.14 -15.64 -18.67
C HIS A 42 -6.14 -14.19 -19.14
N SER A 43 -7.33 -13.68 -19.46
CA SER A 43 -7.49 -12.28 -19.91
C SER A 43 -7.14 -11.30 -18.77
N LEU A 44 -6.78 -10.06 -19.11
CA LEU A 44 -6.63 -9.01 -18.11
C LEU A 44 -8.00 -8.74 -17.46
N GLY A 45 -8.04 -8.57 -16.14
CA GLY A 45 -9.27 -8.37 -15.38
C GLY A 45 -10.01 -9.67 -15.03
N GLU A 46 -9.66 -10.80 -15.64
CA GLU A 46 -10.25 -12.10 -15.34
C GLU A 46 -9.66 -12.68 -14.05
N ASN A 47 -10.46 -12.70 -12.99
CA ASN A 47 -10.12 -13.34 -11.72
C ASN A 47 -10.36 -14.86 -11.78
N TYR A 48 -9.58 -15.57 -12.60
CA TYR A 48 -9.74 -17.00 -12.81
C TYR A 48 -9.74 -17.79 -11.48
N ALA A 49 -10.65 -18.76 -11.38
CA ALA A 49 -10.87 -19.61 -10.20
C ALA A 49 -11.07 -18.82 -8.88
N ASN A 50 -11.51 -17.56 -8.96
CA ASN A 50 -11.63 -16.64 -7.84
C ASN A 50 -10.31 -16.52 -7.06
N THR A 51 -9.16 -16.41 -7.73
CA THR A 51 -7.84 -16.39 -7.09
C THR A 51 -7.71 -15.30 -6.01
N PHE A 52 -8.24 -14.11 -6.29
CA PHE A 52 -8.28 -12.99 -5.36
C PHE A 52 -9.69 -12.85 -4.78
N ARG A 53 -9.81 -12.82 -3.44
CA ARG A 53 -11.09 -12.68 -2.74
C ARG A 53 -10.95 -11.64 -1.64
N VAL A 54 -12.06 -11.00 -1.26
CA VAL A 54 -12.10 -10.17 -0.06
C VAL A 54 -12.93 -10.88 0.99
N GLU A 55 -12.29 -11.20 2.11
CA GLU A 55 -12.91 -11.90 3.23
C GLU A 55 -12.31 -11.33 4.52
N ASP A 56 -13.17 -11.09 5.52
CA ASP A 56 -12.77 -10.56 6.84
C ASP A 56 -11.96 -9.24 6.74
N GLY A 57 -12.29 -8.41 5.75
CA GLY A 57 -11.59 -7.15 5.51
C GLY A 57 -10.15 -7.30 5.02
N MET A 58 -9.81 -8.42 4.40
CA MET A 58 -8.48 -8.73 3.85
C MET A 58 -8.58 -9.26 2.43
N ILE A 59 -7.59 -8.94 1.60
CA ILE A 59 -7.40 -9.60 0.31
C ILE A 59 -6.78 -10.99 0.58
N LYS A 60 -7.54 -12.05 0.29
CA LYS A 60 -7.06 -13.43 0.31
C LYS A 60 -6.64 -13.84 -1.09
N VAL A 61 -5.47 -14.47 -1.18
CA VAL A 61 -4.92 -15.02 -2.44
C VAL A 61 -4.85 -16.53 -2.30
N SER A 62 -5.62 -17.26 -3.11
CA SER A 62 -5.69 -18.72 -3.04
C SER A 62 -5.66 -19.37 -4.41
N TYR A 63 -4.97 -20.51 -4.47
CA TYR A 63 -4.90 -21.39 -5.64
C TYR A 63 -5.68 -22.69 -5.40
N ASP A 64 -6.63 -22.71 -4.47
CA ASP A 64 -7.48 -23.86 -4.15
C ASP A 64 -8.31 -24.36 -5.36
N GLY A 65 -8.81 -23.44 -6.20
CA GLY A 65 -9.59 -23.76 -7.39
C GLY A 65 -8.76 -24.27 -8.58
N TYR A 66 -7.47 -24.56 -8.38
CA TYR A 66 -6.56 -24.98 -9.44
C TYR A 66 -6.23 -26.46 -9.32
N PRO A 67 -6.67 -27.31 -10.27
CA PRO A 67 -6.29 -28.73 -10.28
C PRO A 67 -4.78 -28.94 -10.35
N LYS A 68 -4.08 -28.06 -11.08
CA LYS A 68 -2.62 -27.96 -11.18
C LYS A 68 -2.24 -26.48 -11.26
N PHE A 69 -1.06 -26.10 -10.77
CA PHE A 69 -0.62 -24.71 -10.80
C PHE A 69 -0.32 -24.21 -12.24
N GLU A 70 0.38 -25.01 -13.04
CA GLU A 70 0.68 -24.75 -14.46
C GLU A 70 1.21 -23.33 -14.77
N GLN A 71 2.00 -22.76 -13.84
CA GLN A 71 2.60 -21.43 -13.97
C GLN A 71 1.55 -20.32 -14.15
N ARG A 72 0.35 -20.49 -13.58
CA ARG A 72 -0.71 -19.47 -13.56
C ARG A 72 -0.46 -18.43 -12.46
N PHE A 73 0.67 -17.75 -12.53
CA PHE A 73 1.02 -16.68 -11.60
C PHE A 73 -0.03 -15.57 -11.64
N GLY A 74 -0.46 -15.13 -10.46
CA GLY A 74 -1.44 -14.08 -10.27
C GLY A 74 -0.78 -12.79 -9.83
N HIS A 75 -1.11 -11.70 -10.52
CA HIS A 75 -0.75 -10.35 -10.14
C HIS A 75 -2.04 -9.57 -9.88
N LEU A 76 -2.01 -8.70 -8.89
CA LEU A 76 -3.10 -7.78 -8.58
C LEU A 76 -2.56 -6.36 -8.68
N PHE A 77 -2.99 -5.64 -9.70
CA PHE A 77 -2.49 -4.29 -9.99
C PHE A 77 -3.39 -3.24 -9.37
N THR A 78 -2.81 -2.18 -8.82
CA THR A 78 -3.54 -0.93 -8.54
C THR A 78 -3.84 -0.22 -9.86
N ASN A 79 -4.93 0.55 -9.91
CA ASN A 79 -5.26 1.35 -11.11
C ASN A 79 -4.27 2.50 -11.38
N LEU A 80 -3.53 2.94 -10.36
CA LEU A 80 -2.50 3.96 -10.49
C LEU A 80 -1.11 3.33 -10.51
N SER A 81 -0.23 3.89 -11.33
CA SER A 81 1.19 3.58 -11.34
C SER A 81 1.96 4.52 -10.42
N TYR A 82 2.81 3.96 -9.57
CA TYR A 82 3.65 4.71 -8.64
C TYR A 82 5.13 4.50 -8.97
N SER A 83 5.93 5.57 -8.91
CA SER A 83 7.38 5.51 -9.19
C SER A 83 8.25 5.69 -7.95
N ARG A 84 7.83 6.54 -7.00
CA ARG A 84 8.53 6.80 -5.72
C ARG A 84 7.52 6.73 -4.59
N TYR A 85 7.51 5.62 -3.87
CA TYR A 85 6.53 5.39 -2.80
C TYR A 85 7.14 4.59 -1.66
N VAL A 86 6.53 4.74 -0.49
CA VAL A 86 6.71 3.81 0.63
C VAL A 86 5.42 3.02 0.74
N LEU A 87 5.51 1.70 0.63
CA LEU A 87 4.37 0.80 0.79
C LEU A 87 4.39 0.22 2.21
N ARG A 88 3.24 0.29 2.88
CA ARG A 88 2.99 -0.39 4.14
C ARG A 88 1.88 -1.41 3.94
N MET A 89 2.11 -2.64 4.37
CA MET A 89 1.09 -3.69 4.41
C MET A 89 1.37 -4.68 5.53
N GLU A 90 0.30 -5.23 6.06
CA GLU A 90 0.34 -6.42 6.91
C GLU A 90 -0.01 -7.63 6.03
N TYR A 91 0.73 -8.72 6.21
CA TYR A 91 0.48 -9.96 5.48
C TYR A 91 0.74 -11.16 6.38
N ARG A 92 0.11 -12.28 6.04
CA ARG A 92 0.40 -13.58 6.62
C ARG A 92 0.26 -14.66 5.55
N PHE A 93 1.04 -15.72 5.67
CA PHE A 93 0.76 -16.95 4.95
C PHE A 93 -0.16 -17.81 5.80
N ALA A 94 -1.28 -18.24 5.23
CA ALA A 94 -2.06 -19.31 5.83
C ALA A 94 -1.29 -20.61 5.63
N ALA A 95 -1.03 -21.36 6.71
CA ALA A 95 -0.58 -22.74 6.58
C ALA A 95 -1.67 -23.52 5.81
N ARG A 96 -1.24 -24.41 4.90
CA ARG A 96 -2.14 -25.37 4.26
C ARG A 96 -2.39 -26.54 5.19
#